data_AF-A0A7V1BLU6-F1
#
_entry.id   AF-A0A7V1BLU6-F1
#
_cell.length_a   1.000
_cell.length_b   1.000
_cell.length_c   1.000
_cell.angle_alpha   90.00
_cell.angle_beta   90.00
_cell.angle_gamma   90.00
#
_symmetry.space_group_name_H-M   'P 1'
#
loop_
_entity.id
_entity.type
_entity.pdbx_description
1 polymer ?
#
loop_
_entity_poly.entity_id
_entity_poly.type
_entity_poly.pdbx_seq_one_letter_code
_entity_poly.pdbx_strand_id
1 'polypeptide(L)' 'MRADEYLKKKGLDDDNEELKDTSLKGKSLERATHPEAPKAGTPHDWEDWEAFKASEKRKEEAGTKD' A
#
# COMPACT_ATOMS: atom_id res chain seq x y z
N MET A 1 -22.62 -26.39 5.21
CA MET A 1 -22.50 -24.92 5.25
C MET A 1 -21.44 -24.54 4.23
N ARG A 2 -21.74 -23.63 3.29
CA ARG A 2 -20.75 -23.15 2.31
C ARG A 2 -19.84 -22.10 2.95
N ALA A 3 -18.63 -21.92 2.42
CA ALA A 3 -17.64 -20.98 2.95
C ALA A 3 -18.23 -19.57 3.12
N ASP A 4 -18.98 -19.13 2.13
CA ASP A 4 -19.61 -17.80 2.05
C ASP A 4 -20.65 -17.59 3.18
N GLU A 5 -21.44 -18.62 3.47
CA GLU A 5 -22.45 -18.57 4.54
C GLU A 5 -21.81 -18.55 5.93
N TYR A 6 -20.64 -19.16 6.07
CA TYR A 6 -19.87 -19.16 7.31
C TYR A 6 -19.23 -17.78 7.60
N LEU A 7 -18.69 -17.12 6.56
CA LEU A 7 -18.11 -15.78 6.64
C LEU A 7 -19.16 -14.72 7.02
N LYS A 8 -20.31 -14.74 6.33
CA LYS A 8 -21.43 -13.82 6.57
C LYS A 8 -22.03 -13.94 7.97
N LYS A 9 -22.10 -15.15 8.51
CA LYS A 9 -22.62 -15.39 9.88
C LYS A 9 -21.69 -14.85 10.98
N LYS A 10 -20.41 -14.67 10.68
CA LYS A 10 -19.38 -14.27 11.66
C LYS A 10 -19.04 -12.79 11.62
N GLY A 11 -19.67 -12.00 10.74
CA GLY A 11 -19.35 -10.57 10.55
C GLY A 11 -17.96 -10.36 9.93
N LEU A 12 -17.49 -11.37 9.19
CA LEU A 12 -16.17 -11.42 8.55
C LEU A 12 -16.31 -11.45 7.03
N ASP A 13 -17.43 -10.94 6.49
CA ASP A 13 -17.45 -10.46 5.11
C ASP A 13 -16.85 -9.05 4.99
N ASP A 14 -16.47 -8.44 6.12
CA ASP A 14 -15.71 -7.20 6.16
C ASP A 14 -14.21 -7.50 5.96
N ASP A 15 -13.85 -7.72 4.70
CA ASP A 15 -12.49 -7.99 4.24
C ASP A 15 -11.66 -6.70 4.16
N ASN A 16 -11.59 -5.90 5.23
CA ASN A 16 -10.76 -4.67 5.27
C ASN A 16 -10.96 -3.84 4.00
N GLU A 17 -12.23 -3.55 3.68
CA GLU A 17 -12.60 -3.00 2.38
C GLU A 17 -11.78 -1.75 2.06
N GLU A 18 -11.38 -0.91 3.03
CA GLU A 18 -10.70 0.36 2.76
C GLU A 18 -9.37 0.24 1.97
N LEU A 19 -8.63 -0.87 2.07
CA LEU A 19 -7.39 -1.11 1.29
C LEU A 19 -7.60 -1.96 0.02
N LYS A 20 -8.72 -2.67 -0.09
CA LYS A 20 -9.15 -3.36 -1.32
C LYS A 20 -10.32 -2.64 -2.01
N ASP A 21 -10.60 -1.42 -1.59
CA ASP A 21 -11.74 -0.66 -2.07
C ASP A 21 -11.40 -0.24 -3.49
N THR A 22 -12.06 -0.89 -4.45
CA THR A 22 -11.91 -0.54 -5.86
C THR A 22 -12.47 0.85 -6.18
N SER A 23 -13.07 1.55 -5.20
CA SER A 23 -13.43 2.95 -5.29
C SER A 23 -12.23 3.85 -5.57
N LEU A 24 -12.54 5.07 -6.02
CA LEU A 24 -11.54 6.11 -6.22
C LEU A 24 -10.83 6.48 -4.92
N LYS A 25 -11.53 6.46 -3.78
CA LYS A 25 -10.94 6.78 -2.48
C LYS A 25 -9.88 5.74 -2.11
N GLY A 26 -10.22 4.45 -2.17
CA GLY A 26 -9.28 3.36 -1.90
C GLY A 26 -8.05 3.41 -2.81
N LYS A 27 -8.27 3.51 -4.13
CA LYS A 27 -7.18 3.64 -5.12
C LYS A 27 -6.31 4.88 -4.92
N SER A 28 -6.90 6.01 -4.50
CA SER A 28 -6.14 7.24 -4.24
C SER A 28 -5.28 7.09 -2.99
N LEU A 29 -5.82 6.48 -1.95
CA LEU A 29 -5.09 6.18 -0.71
C LEU A 29 -3.98 5.17 -0.95
N GLU A 30 -4.23 4.11 -1.72
CA GLU A 30 -3.23 3.10 -2.11
C GLU A 30 -2.05 3.76 -2.84
N ARG A 31 -2.32 4.58 -3.85
CA ARG A 31 -1.27 5.30 -4.60
C ARG A 31 -0.49 6.29 -3.72
N ALA A 32 -1.15 6.95 -2.78
CA ALA A 32 -0.48 7.90 -1.87
C ALA A 32 0.42 7.19 -0.84
N THR A 33 0.03 5.98 -0.43
CA THR A 33 0.77 5.19 0.56
C THR A 33 1.85 4.30 -0.07
N HIS A 34 1.73 3.96 -1.35
CA HIS A 34 2.68 3.14 -2.10
C HIS A 34 3.24 3.90 -3.31
N PRO A 35 4.17 4.86 -3.10
CA PRO A 35 4.79 5.59 -4.20
C PRO A 35 5.63 4.64 -5.08
N GLU A 36 5.18 4.45 -6.32
CA GLU A 36 5.88 3.68 -7.37
C GLU A 36 6.91 4.55 -8.11
N ALA A 37 7.84 3.88 -8.81
CA ALA A 37 8.80 4.56 -9.67
C ALA A 37 8.10 5.31 -10.81
N PRO A 38 8.53 6.54 -11.15
CA PRO A 38 7.95 7.28 -12.27
C PRO A 38 8.16 6.53 -13.60
N LYS A 39 7.08 6.25 -14.33
CA LYS A 39 7.13 5.59 -15.66
C LYS A 39 7.65 6.50 -16.77
N ALA A 40 7.45 7.80 -16.61
CA ALA A 40 7.97 8.87 -17.44
C ALA A 40 8.00 10.15 -16.59
N GLY A 41 8.97 11.03 -16.81
CA GLY A 41 9.15 12.22 -16.00
C GLY A 41 10.41 12.96 -16.40
N THR A 42 10.70 14.02 -15.65
CA THR A 42 12.02 14.65 -15.68
C THR A 42 13.03 13.71 -15.01
N PRO A 43 14.33 13.78 -15.35
CA PRO A 43 15.36 13.01 -14.65
C PRO A 43 15.35 13.21 -13.13
N HIS A 44 14.91 14.38 -12.65
CA HIS A 44 14.82 14.68 -11.22
C HIS A 44 13.77 13.84 -10.48
N ASP A 45 12.67 13.47 -11.16
CA ASP A 45 11.64 12.60 -10.59
C ASP A 45 12.19 11.20 -10.24
N TRP A 46 13.23 10.73 -10.96
CA TRP A 46 13.92 9.47 -10.64
C TRP A 46 14.86 9.61 -9.45
N GLU A 47 15.62 10.71 -9.38
CA GLU A 47 16.52 10.99 -8.25
C GLU A 47 15.75 11.06 -6.92
N ASP A 48 14.60 11.73 -6.92
CA ASP A 48 13.72 11.83 -5.74
C ASP A 48 13.17 10.46 -5.31
N TRP A 49 12.81 9.60 -6.26
CA TRP A 49 12.33 8.25 -5.97
C TRP A 49 13.44 7.37 -5.37
N GLU A 50 14.65 7.43 -5.92
CA GLU A 50 15.80 6.69 -5.38
C GLU A 50 16.17 7.16 -3.97
N ALA A 51 16.15 8.48 -3.73
CA ALA A 51 16.38 9.06 -2.42
C ALA A 51 15.32 8.61 -1.39
N PHE A 52 14.04 8.58 -1.80
CA PHE A 52 12.96 8.05 -0.98
C PHE A 52 13.21 6.58 -0.62
N LYS A 53 13.51 5.71 -1.60
CA LYS A 53 13.80 4.29 -1.37
C LYS A 53 15.00 4.07 -0.45
N ALA A 54 16.07 4.85 -0.60
CA ALA A 54 17.22 4.79 0.29
C ALA A 54 16.88 5.24 1.72
N SER A 55 15.98 6.22 1.88
CA SER A 55 15.50 6.67 3.20
C SER A 55 14.66 5.60 3.90
N GLU A 56 13.75 4.94 3.18
CA GLU A 56 12.90 3.87 3.72
C GLU A 56 13.73 2.66 4.14
N LYS A 57 14.70 2.25 3.30
CA LYS A 57 15.63 1.16 3.64
C LYS A 57 16.41 1.45 4.92
N ARG A 58 16.89 2.69 5.10
CA ARG A 58 17.59 3.08 6.34
C ARG A 58 16.68 3.06 7.57
N LYS A 59 15.41 3.46 7.43
CA LYS A 59 14.43 3.38 8.53
C LYS A 59 14.13 1.94 8.91
N GLU A 60 14.00 1.05 7.92
CA GLU A 60 13.82 -0.39 8.12
C GLU A 60 15.03 -0.98 8.87
N GLU A 61 16.25 -0.70 8.41
CA GLU A 61 17.49 -1.13 9.06
C GLU A 61 17.63 -0.59 10.50
N ALA A 62 17.15 0.63 10.76
CA ALA A 62 17.16 1.22 12.09
C ALA A 62 16.08 0.62 13.02
N GLY A 63 14.88 0.33 12.51
CA GLY A 63 13.78 -0.28 13.26
C GLY A 63 13.94 -1.78 13.50
N THR A 64 14.76 -2.47 12.70
CA THR A 64 15.12 -3.88 12.92
C THR A 64 16.16 -4.06 14.04
N LYS A 65 16.75 -2.98 14.56
CA LYS A 65 17.84 -3.01 15.55
C LYS A 65 17.36 -2.90 17.01
N ASP A 66 16.07 -3.12 17.27
CA ASP A 66 15.48 -3.24 18.62
C ASP A 66 15.10 -4.70 18.94
#